data_AF-A0AAV8WZV0-F1
#
_entry.id   AF-A0AAV8WZV0-F1
#
_cell.length_a   1.000
_cell.length_b   1.000
_cell.length_c   1.000
_cell.angle_alpha   90.00
_cell.angle_beta   90.00
_cell.angle_gamma   90.00
#
_symmetry.space_group_name_H-M   'P 1'
#
loop_
_entity.id
_entity.type
_entity.pdbx_description
1 polymer ?
#
loop_
_entity_poly.entity_id
_entity_poly.type
_entity_poly.pdbx_seq_one_letter_code
_entity_poly.pdbx_strand_id
1 'polypeptide(L)' 'MKFPLKKIFDYRLSRARCKIENTFGILTAKFRIFLTTIGIILKSIDKGVMACCVLHNFFTT' A
#
# COMPACT_ATOMS: atom_id res chain seq x y z
N MET A 1 2.47 -15.07 34.46
CA MET A 1 3.11 -14.30 33.37
C MET A 1 2.32 -14.54 32.07
N LYS A 2 1.25 -13.76 31.82
CA LYS A 2 0.45 -13.90 30.58
C LYS A 2 1.19 -13.16 29.47
N PHE A 3 1.81 -13.86 28.54
CA PHE A 3 2.25 -13.24 27.28
C PHE A 3 0.98 -12.85 26.52
N PRO A 4 0.68 -11.54 26.36
CA PRO A 4 -0.53 -11.15 25.65
C PRO A 4 -0.26 -11.35 24.16
N LEU A 5 -0.50 -12.56 23.66
CA LEU A 5 -0.43 -12.92 22.23
C LEU A 5 -1.13 -11.86 21.36
N LYS A 6 -2.20 -11.26 21.89
CA LYS A 6 -2.91 -10.12 21.33
C LYS A 6 -2.01 -8.89 21.07
N LYS A 7 -1.16 -8.50 22.02
CA LYS A 7 -0.24 -7.35 21.88
C LYS A 7 0.82 -7.59 20.80
N ILE A 8 1.30 -8.84 20.68
CA ILE A 8 2.27 -9.22 19.63
C ILE A 8 1.58 -9.18 18.26
N PHE A 9 0.36 -9.71 18.16
CA PHE A 9 -0.45 -9.64 16.94
C PHE A 9 -0.74 -8.20 16.53
N ASP A 10 -1.22 -7.37 17.45
CA ASP A 10 -1.54 -5.96 17.20
C ASP A 10 -0.30 -5.17 16.75
N TYR A 11 0.86 -5.43 17.37
CA TYR A 11 2.13 -4.83 16.96
C TYR A 11 2.54 -5.23 15.54
N ARG A 12 2.41 -6.52 15.19
CA ARG A 12 2.71 -7.00 13.83
C ARG A 12 1.75 -6.42 12.80
N LEU A 13 0.45 -6.34 13.14
CA LEU A 13 -0.58 -5.75 12.29
C LEU A 13 -0.31 -4.26 12.04
N SER A 14 -0.02 -3.51 13.10
CA SER A 14 0.35 -2.09 13.00
C SER A 14 1.61 -1.90 12.13
N ARG A 15 2.63 -2.74 12.32
CA ARG A 15 3.85 -2.68 11.50
C ARG A 15 3.59 -2.98 10.02
N ALA A 16 2.70 -3.93 9.72
CA ALA A 16 2.28 -4.21 8.34
C ALA A 16 1.54 -3.01 7.73
N ARG A 17 0.61 -2.39 8.46
CA ARG A 17 -0.10 -1.17 8.01
C ARG A 17 0.87 -0.03 7.72
N CYS A 18 1.83 0.22 8.62
CA CYS A 18 2.82 1.27 8.43
C CYS A 18 3.66 1.06 7.14
N LYS A 19 4.02 -0.20 6.82
CA LYS A 19 4.69 -0.52 5.54
C LYS A 19 3.80 -0.28 4.33
N ILE A 20 2.52 -0.64 4.41
CA ILE A 20 1.53 -0.42 3.37
C ILE A 20 1.34 1.09 3.14
N GLU A 21 1.12 1.86 4.19
CA GLU A 21 0.94 3.32 4.15
C GLU A 21 2.17 4.02 3.57
N ASN A 22 3.38 3.65 3.99
CA ASN A 22 4.59 4.24 3.43
C ASN A 22 4.74 3.95 1.93
N THR A 23 4.36 2.75 1.49
CA THR A 23 4.37 2.37 0.07
C THR A 23 3.33 3.16 -0.72
N PHE A 24 2.11 3.29 -0.20
CA PHE A 24 1.06 4.11 -0.81
C PHE A 24 1.41 5.61 -0.81
N GLY A 25 2.14 6.10 0.18
CA GLY A 25 2.65 7.47 0.19
C GLY A 25 3.61 7.74 -0.97
N ILE A 26 4.54 6.82 -1.22
CA ILE A 26 5.46 6.91 -2.37
C ILE A 26 4.70 6.80 -3.69
N LEU A 27 3.76 5.87 -3.79
CA LEU A 27 2.93 5.71 -4.99
C LEU A 27 2.07 6.94 -5.27
N THR A 28 1.49 7.55 -4.24
CA THR A 28 0.68 8.77 -4.35
C THR A 28 1.52 9.98 -4.76
N ALA A 29 2.76 10.09 -4.24
CA ALA A 29 3.69 11.14 -4.62
C ALA A 29 4.18 11.01 -6.07
N LYS A 30 4.35 9.77 -6.57
CA LYS A 30 4.82 9.50 -7.94
C LYS A 30 3.69 9.50 -8.97
N PHE A 31 2.51 9.00 -8.62
CA PHE A 31 1.39 8.80 -9.54
C PHE A 31 0.18 9.63 -9.14
N ARG A 32 -0.12 10.64 -9.96
CA ARG A 32 -1.31 11.52 -9.81
C ARG A 32 -2.64 10.77 -9.83
N ILE A 33 -2.64 9.53 -10.33
CA ILE A 33 -3.82 8.65 -10.37
C ILE A 33 -4.39 8.39 -8.96
N PHE A 34 -3.57 8.40 -7.91
CA PHE A 34 -4.01 8.22 -6.52
C PHE A 34 -4.44 9.54 -5.84
N LEU A 35 -4.09 10.70 -6.42
CA LEU A 35 -4.47 12.02 -5.92
C LEU A 35 -5.81 12.52 -6.48
N THR A 36 -6.32 11.88 -7.53
CA THR A 36 -7.56 12.25 -8.20
C THR A 36 -8.63 11.23 -7.85
N THR A 37 -9.91 11.65 -7.77
CA THR A 37 -11.01 10.72 -7.54
C THR A 37 -10.99 9.65 -8.63
N ILE A 38 -10.64 8.42 -8.24
CA ILE A 38 -10.51 7.30 -9.16
C ILE A 38 -11.91 6.92 -9.63
N GLY A 39 -12.36 7.52 -10.74
CA GLY A 39 -13.57 7.14 -11.46
C GLY A 39 -13.43 5.79 -12.19
N ILE A 40 -12.52 4.94 -11.71
CA ILE A 40 -12.23 3.63 -12.29
C ILE A 40 -13.10 2.61 -11.58
N ILE A 41 -13.81 1.81 -12.37
CA ILE A 41 -14.59 0.66 -11.89
C ILE A 41 -13.68 -0.20 -10.99
N LEU A 42 -14.13 -0.53 -9.78
CA LEU A 42 -13.38 -1.32 -8.77
C LEU A 42 -12.63 -2.53 -9.37
N LYS A 43 -13.23 -3.18 -10.37
CA LYS A 43 -12.70 -4.33 -11.12
C LYS A 43 -11.39 -4.06 -11.88
N SER A 44 -11.09 -2.80 -12.19
CA SER A 44 -9.89 -2.38 -12.91
C SER A 44 -8.86 -1.71 -12.00
N ILE A 45 -9.21 -1.42 -10.74
CA ILE A 45 -8.29 -0.80 -9.77
C ILE A 45 -7.12 -1.73 -9.48
N ASP A 46 -7.36 -3.04 -9.32
CA ASP A 46 -6.29 -4.02 -9.09
C ASP A 46 -5.23 -3.98 -10.19
N LYS A 47 -5.65 -3.87 -11.46
CA LYS A 47 -4.74 -3.74 -12.61
C LYS A 47 -3.97 -2.43 -12.56
N GLY A 48 -4.61 -1.32 -12.17
CA GLY A 48 -3.97 -0.03 -12.01
C GLY A 48 -2.90 -0.03 -10.92
N VAL A 49 -3.20 -0.63 -9.76
CA VAL A 49 -2.25 -0.78 -8.65
C VAL A 49 -1.07 -1.66 -9.06
N MET A 50 -1.33 -2.81 -9.70
CA MET A 50 -0.27 -3.69 -10.21
C MET A 50 0.62 -2.99 -11.23
N ALA A 51 0.05 -2.22 -12.16
CA ALA A 51 0.84 -1.43 -13.12
C ALA A 51 1.72 -0.39 -12.41
N CYS A 52 1.20 0.31 -11.39
CA CYS A 52 1.99 1.26 -10.61
C CYS A 52 3.12 0.58 -9.84
N CYS A 53 2.91 -0.62 -9.30
CA CYS A 53 3.95 -1.42 -8.65
C CYS A 53 5.06 -1.84 -9.62
N VAL A 54 4.69 -2.32 -10.81
CA VAL A 54 5.65 -2.70 -11.86
C VAL A 54 6.46 -1.49 -12.32
N LEU A 55 5.80 -0.36 -12.59
CA LEU A 55 6.46 0.89 -12.98
C LEU A 55 7.39 1.39 -11.86
N HIS A 56 6.96 1.34 -10.60
CA HIS A 56 7.79 1.73 -9.47
C HIS A 56 9.09 0.89 -9.42
N ASN A 57 9.00 -0.43 -9.61
CA ASN A 57 10.16 -1.30 -9.62
C ASN A 57 11.07 -1.04 -10.84
N PHE A 58 10.48 -0.77 -12.01
CA PHE A 58 11.23 -0.50 -13.24
C PHE A 58 12.05 0.79 -13.18
N PHE A 59 11.48 1.88 -12.65
CA PHE A 59 12.18 3.18 -12.54
C PHE A 59 13.14 3.27 -11.33
N THR A 60 13.08 2.32 -10.40
CA THR A 60 13.94 2.28 -9.21
C THR A 60 15.12 1.31 -9.38
N THR A 61 15.20 0.61 -10.52
CA THR A 61 16.40 -0.12 -10.98
C THR A 61 17.28 0.82 -11.79
#